data_AF-A0ABD3LW91-F1
#
_entry.id   AF-A0ABD3LW91-F1
#
_cell.length_a   1.000
_cell.length_b   1.000
_cell.length_c   1.000
_cell.angle_alpha   90.00
_cell.angle_beta   90.00
_cell.angle_gamma   90.00
#
_symmetry.space_group_name_H-M   'P 1'
#
loop_
_entity.id
_entity.type
_entity.pdbx_description
1 polymer ?
#
loop_
_entity_poly.entity_id
_entity_poly.type
_entity_poly.pdbx_seq_one_letter_code
_entity_poly.pdbx_strand_id
1 'polypeptide(L)'
;MDLTWLSAIIVGAGCLALGFCIGAYHPSRILIPARISRGLSAATEIKKKKSKGPLEIENLAEILEDFKMVLVVRNDLKMGKGKIAAQCSHATLGLYKKLLQRAPKALDRWEMCAQPKVVVKIESEEDMLALQVRKGENT
;
A
#
# COMPACT_ATOMS: atom_id res chain seq x y z
N MET A 1 -32.73 40.52 -31.30
CA MET A 1 -31.94 39.30 -31.04
C MET A 1 -30.70 39.76 -30.32
N ASP A 2 -30.64 39.50 -29.02
CA ASP A 2 -29.74 40.22 -28.13
C ASP A 2 -28.31 39.69 -28.25
N LEU A 3 -27.38 40.62 -28.49
CA LEU A 3 -25.96 40.40 -28.70
C LEU A 3 -25.28 39.68 -27.51
N THR A 4 -25.96 39.67 -26.36
CA THR A 4 -25.55 39.01 -25.10
C THR A 4 -25.67 37.50 -25.14
N TRP A 5 -26.59 36.93 -25.93
CA TRP A 5 -26.75 35.47 -26.02
C TRP A 5 -25.70 34.86 -26.96
N LEU A 6 -25.37 35.58 -28.03
CA LEU A 6 -24.32 35.20 -28.98
C LEU A 6 -22.93 35.21 -28.31
N SER A 7 -22.64 36.17 -27.44
CA SER A 7 -21.37 36.21 -26.71
C SER A 7 -21.23 35.05 -25.73
N ALA A 8 -22.31 34.64 -25.04
CA ALA A 8 -22.29 33.50 -24.13
C ALA A 8 -22.00 32.17 -24.86
N ILE A 9 -22.57 31.98 -26.05
CA ILE A 9 -22.34 30.77 -26.86
C ILE A 9 -20.89 30.73 -27.38
N ILE A 10 -20.35 31.87 -27.84
CA ILE A 10 -18.97 31.94 -28.35
C ILE A 10 -17.95 31.69 -27.22
N VAL A 11 -18.16 32.27 -26.03
CA VAL A 11 -17.28 32.04 -24.87
C VAL A 11 -17.38 30.59 -24.39
N GLY A 12 -18.59 30.02 -24.32
CA GLY A 12 -18.79 28.63 -23.92
C GLY A 12 -18.14 27.62 -24.87
N ALA A 13 -18.33 27.80 -26.19
CA ALA A 13 -17.71 26.94 -27.20
C ALA A 13 -16.17 27.08 -27.20
N GLY A 14 -15.65 28.30 -27.00
CA GLY A 14 -14.22 28.56 -26.89
C GLY A 14 -13.58 27.84 -25.70
N CYS A 15 -14.20 27.89 -24.52
CA CYS A 15 -13.69 27.19 -23.33
C CYS A 15 -13.70 25.66 -23.49
N LEU A 16 -14.73 25.09 -24.10
CA LEU A 16 -14.83 23.65 -24.35
C LEU A 16 -13.80 23.18 -25.38
N ALA A 17 -13.61 23.91 -26.47
CA ALA A 17 -12.61 23.59 -27.49
C ALA A 17 -11.19 23.68 -26.93
N LEU A 18 -10.87 24.70 -26.12
CA LEU A 18 -9.57 24.84 -25.48
C LEU A 18 -9.30 23.70 -24.47
N GLY A 19 -10.31 23.34 -23.67
CA GLY A 19 -10.21 22.20 -22.74
C GLY A 19 -10.02 20.86 -23.44
N PHE A 20 -10.73 20.63 -24.56
CA PHE A 20 -10.58 19.42 -25.36
C PHE A 20 -9.22 19.33 -26.04
N CYS A 21 -8.70 20.44 -26.59
CA CYS A 21 -7.37 20.47 -27.20
C CYS A 21 -6.25 20.24 -26.16
N ILE A 22 -6.35 20.84 -24.96
CA ILE A 22 -5.37 20.58 -23.89
C ILE A 22 -5.47 19.12 -23.40
N GLY A 23 -6.69 18.59 -23.26
CA GLY A 23 -6.92 17.21 -22.82
C GLY A 23 -6.51 16.13 -23.84
N ALA A 24 -6.61 16.41 -25.14
CA ALA A 24 -6.26 15.47 -26.20
C ALA A 24 -4.77 15.48 -26.57
N TYR A 25 -4.09 16.62 -26.43
CA TYR A 25 -2.66 16.75 -26.78
C TYR A 25 -1.69 16.54 -25.60
N HIS A 26 -2.19 16.44 -24.37
CA HIS A 26 -1.35 16.15 -23.20
C HIS A 26 -1.74 14.79 -22.59
N PRO A 27 -1.01 13.68 -22.86
CA PRO A 27 -1.22 12.46 -22.11
C PRO A 27 -0.97 12.77 -20.62
N SER A 28 -1.91 12.35 -19.78
CA SER A 28 -2.01 12.70 -18.35
C SER A 28 -0.68 12.60 -17.61
N ARG A 29 0.00 13.75 -17.44
CA ARG A 29 0.90 13.99 -16.30
C ARG A 29 0.22 15.00 -15.41
N ILE A 30 -0.64 14.48 -14.53
CA ILE A 30 -1.10 15.22 -13.36
C ILE A 30 0.15 15.48 -12.50
N LEU A 31 0.69 16.70 -12.62
CA LEU A 31 1.73 17.24 -11.76
C LEU A 31 1.07 17.56 -10.42
N ILE A 32 1.15 16.64 -9.46
CA ILE A 32 1.03 17.01 -8.04
C ILE A 32 2.32 17.77 -7.69
N PRO A 33 2.27 19.00 -7.15
CA PRO A 33 3.48 19.74 -6.81
C PRO A 33 4.21 19.04 -5.65
N ALA A 34 5.28 18.34 -5.99
CA ALA A 34 6.29 17.89 -5.04
C ALA A 34 7.17 19.08 -4.64
N ARG A 35 6.93 19.65 -3.45
CA ARG A 35 7.95 20.40 -2.71
C ARG A 35 8.15 19.77 -1.34
N ILE A 36 9.41 19.41 -1.09
CA ILE A 36 10.04 19.00 0.18
C ILE A 36 9.94 17.50 0.49
N SER A 37 10.80 16.71 -0.15
CA SER A 37 11.96 16.18 0.57
C SER A 37 13.05 15.80 -0.43
N ARG A 38 14.12 16.60 -0.45
CA ARG A 38 15.42 16.20 -0.98
C ARG A 38 15.94 15.09 -0.07
N GLY A 39 15.87 13.86 -0.56
CA GLY A 39 16.58 12.70 -0.07
C GLY A 39 17.09 11.94 -1.28
N LEU A 40 18.32 12.28 -1.65
CA LEU A 40 19.11 11.84 -2.77
C LEU A 40 18.98 10.34 -3.11
N SER A 41 18.78 10.11 -4.40
CA SER A 41 19.04 8.87 -5.14
C SER A 41 20.14 7.99 -4.53
N ALA A 42 19.79 6.75 -4.21
CA ALA A 42 20.73 5.65 -4.18
C ALA A 42 20.06 4.44 -4.83
N ALA A 43 20.39 4.26 -6.11
CA ALA A 43 20.35 3.04 -6.89
C ALA A 43 19.16 2.09 -6.69
N THR A 44 18.39 1.95 -7.76
CA THR A 44 17.79 0.70 -8.20
C THR A 44 18.87 -0.40 -8.23
N GLU A 45 19.15 -1.00 -7.09
CA GLU A 45 19.75 -2.33 -7.00
C GLU A 45 18.58 -3.31 -7.06
N ILE A 46 18.26 -3.79 -8.26
CA ILE A 46 17.65 -5.10 -8.41
C ILE A 46 18.72 -6.11 -7.96
N LYS A 47 18.94 -6.21 -6.65
CA LYS A 47 19.59 -7.36 -6.05
C LYS A 47 18.65 -8.53 -6.30
N LYS A 48 19.05 -9.42 -7.23
CA LYS A 48 18.55 -10.79 -7.32
C LYS A 48 18.48 -11.34 -5.90
N LYS A 49 17.27 -11.34 -5.34
CA LYS A 49 17.01 -11.77 -3.98
C LYS A 49 17.13 -13.29 -4.02
N LYS A 50 18.25 -13.79 -3.49
CA LYS A 50 18.50 -15.20 -3.16
C LYS A 50 17.18 -15.84 -2.73
N SER A 51 16.77 -16.91 -3.40
CA SER A 51 15.52 -17.63 -3.16
C SER A 51 15.49 -18.07 -1.70
N LYS A 52 14.87 -17.25 -0.83
CA LYS A 52 14.60 -17.67 0.54
C LYS A 52 13.51 -18.73 0.42
N GLY A 53 13.78 -19.93 0.91
CA GLY A 53 12.87 -21.06 0.89
C GLY A 53 11.49 -20.77 1.51
N PRO A 54 10.59 -21.77 1.48
CA PRO A 54 9.25 -21.64 2.04
C PRO A 54 9.29 -21.07 3.46
N LEU A 55 8.32 -20.21 3.79
CA LEU A 55 8.17 -19.77 5.19
C LEU A 55 7.64 -20.94 6.00
N GLU A 56 8.04 -21.10 7.26
CA GLU A 56 7.55 -22.19 8.12
C GLU A 56 6.03 -22.28 8.23
N ILE A 57 5.37 -21.12 8.14
CA ILE A 57 3.91 -21.04 8.15
C ILE A 57 3.27 -21.86 7.00
N GLU A 58 4.00 -22.09 5.91
CA GLU A 58 3.59 -22.98 4.83
C GLU A 58 3.46 -24.44 5.28
N ASN A 59 4.41 -24.92 6.09
CA ASN A 59 4.36 -26.27 6.63
C ASN A 59 3.25 -26.40 7.69
N LEU A 60 3.03 -25.34 8.48
CA LEU A 60 1.98 -25.31 9.51
C LEU A 60 0.55 -25.35 8.91
N ALA A 61 0.37 -24.93 7.66
CA ALA A 61 -0.92 -24.92 6.99
C ALA A 61 -1.51 -26.32 6.72
N GLU A 62 -0.71 -27.37 6.87
CA GLU A 62 -1.14 -28.77 6.80
C GLU A 62 -1.78 -29.25 8.12
N ILE A 63 -1.47 -28.59 9.24
CA ILE A 63 -1.84 -29.04 10.59
C ILE A 63 -2.86 -28.09 11.23
N LEU A 64 -2.74 -26.79 10.95
CA LEU A 64 -3.58 -25.75 11.53
C LEU A 64 -4.71 -25.37 10.56
N GLU A 65 -5.88 -25.10 11.13
CA GLU A 65 -7.05 -24.63 10.38
C GLU A 65 -7.28 -23.12 10.55
N ASP A 66 -6.90 -22.56 11.71
CA ASP A 66 -7.14 -21.16 12.05
C ASP A 66 -5.95 -20.25 11.70
N PHE A 67 -6.20 -19.30 10.78
CA PHE A 67 -5.20 -18.33 10.35
C PHE A 67 -5.70 -16.89 10.50
N LYS A 68 -4.82 -16.02 11.01
CA LYS A 68 -5.08 -14.57 11.11
C LYS A 68 -3.85 -13.73 10.84
N MET A 69 -4.08 -12.54 10.30
CA MET A 69 -3.05 -11.53 10.13
C MET A 69 -3.08 -10.56 11.31
N VAL A 70 -1.96 -10.39 11.99
CA VAL A 70 -1.82 -9.41 13.08
C VAL A 70 -0.98 -8.24 12.58
N LEU A 71 -1.54 -7.03 12.68
CA LEU A 71 -0.93 -5.78 12.28
C LEU A 71 -0.55 -5.00 13.54
N VAL A 72 0.74 -4.80 13.76
CA VAL A 72 1.27 -4.10 14.94
C VAL A 72 1.53 -2.64 14.58
N VAL A 73 0.93 -1.72 15.33
CA VAL A 73 1.01 -0.27 15.08
C VAL A 73 1.70 0.43 16.26
N ARG A 74 2.73 1.22 15.93
CA ARG A 74 3.42 2.10 16.87
C ARG A 74 2.54 3.25 17.35
N ASN A 75 2.28 3.31 18.65
CA ASN A 75 1.44 4.32 19.31
C ASN A 75 2.23 5.58 19.69
N ASP A 76 3.55 5.45 19.87
CA ASP A 76 4.48 6.54 20.15
C ASP A 76 4.58 7.56 19.00
N LEU A 77 4.39 7.11 17.75
CA LEU A 77 4.40 7.97 16.56
C LEU A 77 3.18 8.90 16.43
N LYS A 78 2.21 8.83 17.36
CA LYS A 78 0.98 9.64 17.41
C LYS A 78 0.28 9.79 16.05
N MET A 79 0.23 8.71 15.28
CA MET A 79 -0.42 8.70 13.97
C MET A 79 -1.94 8.87 14.11
N GLY A 80 -2.53 9.72 13.28
CA GLY A 80 -3.99 9.83 13.17
C GLY A 80 -4.61 8.55 12.58
N LYS A 81 -5.90 8.30 12.86
CA LYS A 81 -6.64 7.09 12.44
C LYS A 81 -6.52 6.81 10.94
N GLY A 82 -6.59 7.84 10.09
CA GLY A 82 -6.44 7.68 8.63
C GLY A 82 -5.05 7.20 8.20
N LYS A 83 -3.99 7.71 8.84
CA LYS A 83 -2.61 7.29 8.57
C LYS A 83 -2.39 5.86 9.04
N ILE A 84 -2.93 5.49 10.20
CA ILE A 84 -2.90 4.11 10.71
C ILE A 84 -3.57 3.16 9.72
N ALA A 85 -4.78 3.49 9.24
CA ALA A 85 -5.50 2.68 8.27
C ALA A 85 -4.69 2.49 6.98
N ALA A 86 -4.11 3.57 6.42
CA ALA A 86 -3.29 3.48 5.22
C ALA A 86 -2.06 2.57 5.42
N GLN A 87 -1.35 2.69 6.54
CA GLN A 87 -0.19 1.84 6.84
C GLN A 87 -0.58 0.37 7.02
N CYS A 88 -1.69 0.10 7.72
CA CYS A 88 -2.23 -1.25 7.86
C CYS A 88 -2.59 -1.88 6.51
N SER A 89 -3.19 -1.09 5.60
CA SER A 89 -3.48 -1.53 4.23
C SER A 89 -2.22 -1.83 3.42
N HIS A 90 -1.20 -0.97 3.50
CA HIS A 90 0.09 -1.20 2.84
C HIS A 90 0.79 -2.46 3.37
N ALA A 91 0.82 -2.63 4.70
CA ALA A 91 1.42 -3.80 5.34
C ALA A 91 0.70 -5.10 4.94
N THR A 92 -0.64 -5.08 4.92
CA THR A 92 -1.47 -6.21 4.47
C THR A 92 -1.13 -6.62 3.04
N LEU A 93 -1.11 -5.67 2.10
CA LEU A 93 -0.81 -5.97 0.70
C LEU A 93 0.64 -6.45 0.51
N GLY A 94 1.58 -5.87 1.25
CA GLY A 94 2.98 -6.30 1.23
C GLY A 94 3.15 -7.74 1.74
N LEU A 95 2.45 -8.11 2.81
CA LEU A 95 2.46 -9.47 3.35
C LEU A 95 1.76 -10.44 2.40
N TYR A 96 0.60 -10.08 1.86
CA TYR A 96 -0.13 -10.89 0.87
C TYR A 96 0.75 -11.26 -0.33
N LYS A 97 1.40 -10.26 -0.96
CA LYS A 97 2.34 -10.49 -2.07
C LYS A 97 3.52 -11.39 -1.69
N LYS A 98 3.98 -11.32 -0.45
CA LYS A 98 5.06 -12.17 0.06
C LYS A 98 4.60 -13.61 0.26
N LEU A 99 3.40 -13.81 0.80
CA LEU A 99 2.83 -15.14 1.04
C LEU A 99 2.48 -15.84 -0.28
N LEU A 100 1.95 -15.12 -1.27
CA LEU A 100 1.69 -15.65 -2.62
C LEU A 100 2.87 -16.41 -3.23
N GLN A 101 4.11 -16.00 -2.92
CA GLN A 101 5.32 -16.60 -3.48
C GLN A 101 6.04 -17.55 -2.52
N ARG A 102 5.79 -17.45 -1.20
CA ARG A 102 6.61 -18.14 -0.19
C ARG A 102 5.84 -19.03 0.77
N ALA A 103 4.52 -18.87 0.82
CA ALA A 103 3.62 -19.69 1.62
C ALA A 103 2.18 -19.64 1.05
N PRO A 104 1.96 -20.20 -0.15
CA PRO A 104 0.65 -20.20 -0.78
C PRO A 104 -0.41 -20.99 0.02
N LYS A 105 -0.08 -22.15 0.60
CA LYS A 105 -1.07 -22.91 1.40
C LYS A 105 -1.52 -22.14 2.64
N ALA A 106 -0.58 -21.49 3.32
CA ALA A 106 -0.91 -20.65 4.46
C ALA A 106 -1.80 -19.45 4.06
N LEU A 107 -1.56 -18.90 2.87
CA LEU A 107 -2.39 -17.83 2.34
C LEU A 107 -3.80 -18.33 2.04
N ASP A 108 -3.94 -19.47 1.36
CA ASP A 108 -5.23 -20.07 1.02
C ASP A 108 -6.05 -20.35 2.29
N ARG A 109 -5.42 -20.90 3.34
CA ARG A 109 -6.07 -21.12 4.64
C ARG A 109 -6.58 -19.82 5.27
N TRP A 110 -5.75 -18.76 5.25
CA TRP A 110 -6.18 -17.45 5.74
C TRP A 110 -7.35 -16.86 4.95
N GLU A 111 -7.40 -17.09 3.64
CA GLU A 111 -8.53 -16.68 2.80
C GLU A 111 -9.81 -17.46 3.13
N MET A 112 -9.69 -18.77 3.34
CA MET A 112 -10.79 -19.62 3.80
C MET A 112 -11.33 -19.20 5.17
N CYS A 113 -10.48 -18.62 6.03
CA CYS A 113 -10.87 -18.05 7.33
C CYS A 113 -11.60 -16.68 7.22
N ALA A 114 -12.00 -16.25 6.02
CA ALA A 114 -12.52 -14.91 5.74
C ALA A 114 -11.51 -13.77 6.00
N GLN A 115 -10.22 -14.05 5.81
CA GLN A 115 -9.14 -13.07 5.80
C GLN A 115 -9.04 -12.18 7.06
N PRO A 116 -9.07 -12.72 8.29
CA PRO A 116 -9.17 -11.93 9.50
C PRO A 116 -7.90 -11.11 9.74
N LYS A 117 -8.09 -9.84 10.13
CA LYS A 117 -7.02 -8.87 10.40
C LYS A 117 -7.23 -8.26 11.78
N VAL A 118 -6.27 -8.43 12.67
CA VAL A 118 -6.31 -7.89 14.03
C VAL A 118 -5.24 -6.81 14.14
N VAL A 119 -5.65 -5.59 14.51
CA VAL A 119 -4.72 -4.48 14.70
C VAL A 119 -4.43 -4.31 16.19
N VAL A 120 -3.16 -4.40 16.57
CA VAL A 120 -2.70 -4.21 17.95
C VAL A 120 -1.76 -3.03 18.05
N LYS A 121 -1.66 -2.44 19.25
CA LYS A 121 -0.78 -1.30 19.52
C LYS A 121 0.48 -1.74 20.24
N ILE A 122 1.55 -0.99 20.03
CA ILE A 122 2.81 -1.13 20.73
C ILE A 122 3.35 0.25 21.08
N GLU A 123 4.02 0.38 22.21
CA GLU A 123 4.39 1.69 22.76
C GLU A 123 5.79 2.15 22.37
N SER A 124 6.62 1.28 21.77
CA SER A 124 8.00 1.62 21.42
C SER A 124 8.49 0.92 20.14
N GLU A 125 9.60 1.40 19.60
CA GLU A 125 10.28 0.73 18.47
C GLU A 125 11.00 -0.53 18.93
N GLU A 126 11.57 -0.47 20.13
CA GLU A 126 12.31 -1.53 20.77
C GLU A 126 11.45 -2.79 20.92
N ASP A 127 10.21 -2.63 21.39
CA ASP A 127 9.26 -3.74 21.50
C ASP A 127 8.92 -4.33 20.12
N MET A 128 8.84 -3.50 19.08
CA MET A 128 8.56 -3.94 17.72
C MET A 128 9.74 -4.76 17.16
N LEU A 129 10.97 -4.34 17.44
CA LEU A 129 12.17 -5.08 17.06
C LEU A 129 12.29 -6.39 17.84
N ALA A 130 11.95 -6.41 19.13
CA ALA A 130 11.91 -7.61 19.93
C ALA A 130 10.94 -8.67 19.34
N LEU A 131 9.77 -8.23 18.85
CA LEU A 131 8.83 -9.12 18.14
C LEU A 131 9.42 -9.68 16.84
N GLN A 132 10.22 -8.91 16.10
CA GLN A 132 10.88 -9.38 14.88
C GLN A 132 11.98 -10.40 15.18
N VAL A 133 12.76 -10.17 16.24
CA VAL A 133 13.80 -11.10 16.69
C VAL A 133 13.17 -12.42 17.11
N ARG A 134 12.13 -12.39 17.96
CA ARG A 134 11.44 -13.61 18.42
C ARG A 134 10.85 -14.42 17.25
N LYS A 135 10.41 -13.75 16.18
CA LYS A 135 9.97 -14.44 14.97
C LYS A 135 11.14 -15.14 14.28
N GLY A 136 12.31 -14.49 14.21
CA GLY A 136 13.53 -15.02 13.59
C GLY A 136 14.25 -16.10 14.41
N GLU A 137 14.08 -16.12 15.74
CA GLU A 137 14.66 -17.14 16.64
C GLU A 137 13.91 -18.47 16.62
N ASN A 138 12.62 -18.44 16.24
CA ASN A 138 11.86 -19.65 15.91
C ASN A 138 11.88 -19.94 14.39
N THR A 139 12.71 -19.20 13.64
CA THR A 139 13.25 -19.28 12.25
C THR A 139 14.12 -20.48 11.87
#